data_AF-A0A819YML3-F1
#
_entry.id   AF-A0A819YML3-F1
#
_cell.length_a   1.000
_cell.length_b   1.000
_cell.length_c   1.000
_cell.angle_alpha   90.00
_cell.angle_beta   90.00
_cell.angle_gamma   90.00
#
_symmetry.space_group_name_H-M   'P 1'
#
loop_
_entity.id
_entity.type
_entity.pdbx_description
1 polymer ?
#
loop_
_entity_poly.entity_id
_entity_poly.type
_entity_poly.pdbx_seq_one_letter_code
_entity_poly.pdbx_strand_id
1 'polypeptide(L)'
;MARRYDTRATIFSPEGRLYQVEYALEAISHSGASLGILAENGVVLAGEKRNVSPLLDDVKYSEKIYKIHDDLCCSVSGITSDANVLINELRMIGQRYLLTYQEPAPIEYIVSRLCNIKQAYTQFGGKRPFGVSFLYMGWDKHYGYQLYQSDPSG
;
A
#
# COMPACT_ATOMS: atom_id res chain seq x y z
N MET A 1 -3.05 -16.40 -32.50
CA MET A 1 -1.78 -15.63 -32.67
C MET A 1 -1.41 -14.73 -31.48
N ALA A 2 -2.33 -14.36 -30.56
CA ALA A 2 -2.01 -13.45 -29.44
C ALA A 2 -1.22 -14.07 -28.25
N ARG A 3 -1.22 -15.40 -28.07
CA ARG A 3 -0.52 -16.08 -26.96
C ARG A 3 1.01 -15.91 -26.96
N ARG A 4 1.62 -15.53 -28.09
CA ARG A 4 3.08 -15.40 -28.23
C ARG A 4 3.63 -14.15 -27.52
N TYR A 5 2.78 -13.14 -27.29
CA TYR A 5 3.13 -11.89 -26.61
C TYR A 5 2.53 -11.79 -25.21
N ASP A 6 1.86 -12.85 -24.74
CA ASP A 6 1.25 -12.91 -23.41
C ASP A 6 2.34 -13.19 -22.36
N THR A 7 2.80 -12.12 -21.73
CA THR A 7 3.75 -12.17 -20.61
C THR A 7 2.99 -12.65 -19.37
N ARG A 8 2.87 -13.96 -19.20
CA ARG A 8 2.23 -14.63 -18.07
C ARG A 8 2.73 -14.07 -16.73
N ALA A 9 1.99 -13.12 -16.15
CA ALA A 9 2.41 -12.41 -14.93
C ALA A 9 2.14 -13.20 -13.64
N THR A 10 1.18 -14.12 -13.68
CA THR A 10 0.65 -14.85 -12.51
C THR A 10 0.99 -16.34 -12.56
N ILE A 11 2.24 -16.67 -12.89
CA ILE A 11 2.74 -18.05 -12.92
C ILE A 11 3.94 -18.21 -12.00
N PHE A 12 4.08 -19.42 -11.46
CA PHE A 12 5.27 -19.79 -10.69
C PHE A 12 6.47 -20.01 -11.60
N SER A 13 7.64 -19.64 -11.09
CA SER A 13 8.93 -20.07 -11.61
C SER A 13 9.18 -21.55 -11.31
N PRO A 14 10.20 -22.18 -11.94
CA PRO A 14 10.64 -23.52 -11.58
C PRO A 14 11.03 -23.66 -10.10
N GLU A 15 11.46 -22.57 -9.45
CA GLU A 15 11.78 -22.54 -8.02
C GLU A 15 10.57 -22.24 -7.11
N GLY A 16 9.36 -22.12 -7.66
CA GLY A 16 8.15 -21.79 -6.89
C GLY A 16 8.02 -20.30 -6.53
N ARG A 17 8.68 -19.41 -7.27
CA ARG A 17 8.68 -17.95 -7.01
C ARG A 17 7.75 -17.22 -7.99
N LEU A 18 7.29 -16.02 -7.63
CA LEU A 18 6.50 -15.15 -8.51
C LEU A 18 7.37 -14.00 -9.03
N TYR A 19 8.00 -14.17 -10.19
CA TYR A 19 8.99 -13.21 -10.70
C TYR A 19 8.47 -11.76 -10.78
N GLN A 20 7.21 -11.54 -11.16
CA GLN A 20 6.65 -10.18 -11.21
C GLN A 20 6.54 -9.51 -9.84
N VAL A 21 6.30 -10.29 -8.78
CA VAL A 21 6.28 -9.78 -7.40
C VAL A 21 7.69 -9.40 -6.96
N GLU A 22 8.69 -10.21 -7.32
CA GLU A 22 10.09 -9.93 -6.98
C GLU A 22 10.63 -8.71 -7.69
N TYR A 23 10.30 -8.53 -8.97
CA TYR A 23 10.65 -7.33 -9.71
C TYR A 23 9.96 -6.09 -9.13
N ALA A 24 8.73 -6.23 -8.62
CA ALA A 24 8.04 -5.15 -7.94
C ALA A 24 8.71 -4.80 -6.59
N LEU A 25 9.14 -5.80 -5.81
CA LEU A 25 9.90 -5.60 -4.58
C LEU A 25 11.24 -4.90 -4.85
N GLU A 26 11.96 -5.31 -5.90
CA GLU A 26 13.21 -4.65 -6.30
C GLU A 26 12.97 -3.20 -6.76
N ALA A 27 11.89 -2.94 -7.50
CA ALA A 27 11.54 -1.56 -7.87
C ALA A 27 11.24 -0.68 -6.65
N ILE A 28 10.68 -1.26 -5.58
CA ILE A 28 10.39 -0.56 -4.33
C ILE A 28 11.66 -0.30 -3.51
N SER A 29 12.66 -1.20 -3.56
CA SER A 29 13.94 -1.04 -2.87
C SER A 29 14.67 0.25 -3.27
N HIS A 30 14.46 0.70 -4.52
CA HIS A 30 15.00 1.94 -5.06
C HIS A 30 14.14 3.17 -4.79
N SER A 31 12.97 3.05 -4.15
CA SER A 31 12.13 4.19 -3.76
C SER A 31 12.74 4.92 -2.56
N GLY A 32 12.34 6.18 -2.34
CA GLY A 32 12.78 6.91 -1.13
C GLY A 32 12.40 6.14 0.13
N ALA A 33 13.20 6.22 1.19
CA ALA A 33 12.93 5.48 2.41
C ALA A 33 11.59 5.88 3.05
N SER A 34 10.98 4.95 3.78
CA SER A 34 9.87 5.22 4.69
C SER A 34 10.02 4.34 5.92
N LEU A 35 9.81 4.91 7.10
CA LEU A 35 9.92 4.22 8.38
C LEU A 35 8.70 4.55 9.24
N GLY A 36 8.32 3.59 10.07
CA GLY A 36 7.28 3.73 11.08
C GLY A 36 7.81 3.28 12.43
N ILE A 37 7.45 4.02 13.49
CA ILE A 37 7.82 3.70 14.86
C ILE A 37 6.54 3.66 15.68
N LEU A 38 6.26 2.50 16.29
CA LEU A 38 5.20 2.33 17.27
C LEU A 38 5.75 2.57 18.67
N ALA A 39 5.06 3.39 19.44
CA ALA A 39 5.33 3.69 20.84
C ALA A 39 4.08 3.46 21.69
N GLU A 40 4.22 3.49 23.01
CA GLU A 40 3.10 3.28 23.95
C GLU A 40 2.01 4.35 23.82
N ASN A 41 2.41 5.58 23.51
CA ASN A 41 1.54 6.75 23.44
C ASN A 41 1.26 7.23 22.01
N GLY A 42 1.68 6.50 20.98
CA GLY A 42 1.43 6.90 19.60
C GLY A 42 2.21 6.11 18.58
N VAL A 43 1.99 6.46 17.32
CA VAL A 43 2.71 5.92 16.17
C VAL A 43 3.11 7.05 15.24
N VAL A 44 4.34 7.00 14.74
CA VAL A 44 4.91 8.03 13.85
C VAL A 44 5.34 7.39 12.54
N LEU A 45 5.05 8.07 11.43
CA LEU A 45 5.60 7.76 10.11
C LEU A 45 6.53 8.87 9.67
N ALA A 46 7.69 8.50 9.11
CA ALA A 46 8.60 9.41 8.44
C ALA A 46 8.98 8.86 7.07
N GLY A 47 8.95 9.71 6.05
CA GLY A 47 9.28 9.33 4.67
C GLY A 47 10.24 10.33 4.05
N GLU A 48 11.23 9.81 3.33
CA GLU A 48 12.17 10.63 2.57
C GLU A 48 11.47 11.29 1.37
N LYS A 49 11.55 12.61 1.29
CA LYS A 49 11.08 13.37 0.12
C LYS A 49 12.16 13.32 -0.97
N ARG A 50 11.90 12.62 -2.06
CA ARG A 50 12.87 12.48 -3.16
C ARG A 50 12.89 13.69 -4.11
N ASN A 51 11.75 14.37 -4.26
CA ASN A 51 11.64 15.55 -5.11
C ASN A 51 11.94 16.80 -4.29
N VAL A 52 13.18 17.28 -4.37
CA VAL A 52 13.68 18.43 -3.59
C VAL A 52 14.04 19.64 -4.46
N SER A 53 13.48 19.72 -5.66
CA SER A 53 13.72 20.89 -6.52
C SER A 53 13.17 22.15 -5.85
N PRO A 54 13.93 23.25 -5.78
CA PRO A 54 13.43 24.53 -5.26
C PRO A 54 12.33 25.14 -6.13
N LEU A 55 12.11 24.60 -7.33
CA LEU A 55 11.03 24.97 -8.23
C LEU A 55 9.74 24.18 -7.99
N LEU A 56 9.78 23.17 -7.12
CA LEU A 56 8.61 22.40 -6.78
C LEU A 56 7.70 23.24 -5.89
N ASP A 57 6.47 23.42 -6.34
CA ASP A 57 5.46 24.17 -5.59
C ASP A 57 4.93 23.28 -4.46
N ASP A 58 5.29 23.62 -3.23
CA ASP A 58 4.97 22.86 -2.00
C ASP A 58 3.52 23.07 -1.55
N VAL A 59 2.57 23.02 -2.48
CA VAL A 59 1.12 23.18 -2.21
C VAL A 59 0.52 21.94 -1.55
N LYS A 60 1.18 20.78 -1.69
CA LYS A 60 0.67 19.50 -1.17
C LYS A 60 1.10 19.29 0.28
N TYR A 61 0.13 18.90 1.12
CA TYR A 61 0.35 18.60 2.54
C TYR A 61 1.41 17.50 2.78
N SER A 62 1.50 16.50 1.91
CA SER A 62 2.59 15.51 1.92
C SER A 62 2.68 14.79 0.57
N GLU A 63 3.89 14.45 0.14
CA GLU A 63 4.13 13.64 -1.06
C GLU A 63 4.06 12.13 -0.80
N LYS A 64 4.24 11.70 0.46
CA LYS A 64 4.37 10.28 0.82
C LYS A 64 3.38 9.80 1.85
N ILE A 65 2.82 10.69 2.65
CA ILE A 65 1.92 10.37 3.76
C ILE A 65 0.51 10.76 3.35
N TYR A 66 -0.41 9.80 3.40
CA TYR A 66 -1.76 9.96 2.93
C TYR A 66 -2.75 9.60 4.03
N LYS A 67 -3.61 10.57 4.37
CA LYS A 67 -4.75 10.33 5.24
C LYS A 67 -5.77 9.43 4.53
N ILE A 68 -6.16 8.34 5.19
CA ILE A 68 -7.16 7.38 4.72
C ILE A 68 -8.48 7.60 5.45
N HIS A 69 -8.43 7.61 6.78
CA HIS A 69 -9.55 7.92 7.67
C HIS A 69 -9.05 8.90 8.75
N ASP A 70 -9.93 9.31 9.66
CA ASP A 70 -9.53 10.11 10.83
C ASP A 70 -8.54 9.37 11.73
N ASP A 71 -8.72 8.05 11.90
CA ASP A 71 -7.87 7.21 12.75
C ASP A 71 -6.84 6.37 11.99
N LEU A 72 -6.68 6.59 10.67
CA LEU A 72 -5.78 5.81 9.80
C LEU A 72 -5.06 6.68 8.77
N CYS A 73 -3.75 6.54 8.74
CA CYS A 73 -2.86 7.16 7.77
C CYS A 73 -1.89 6.12 7.22
N CYS A 74 -1.38 6.33 6.01
CA CYS A 74 -0.36 5.46 5.45
C CYS A 74 0.77 6.22 4.78
N SER A 75 1.98 5.65 4.82
CA SER A 75 3.10 6.06 3.99
C SER A 75 3.29 5.09 2.83
N VAL A 76 3.79 5.61 1.71
CA VAL A 76 3.95 4.88 0.45
C VAL A 76 5.42 4.81 0.04
N SER A 77 5.80 3.63 -0.46
CA SER A 77 7.08 3.40 -1.14
C SER A 77 6.83 2.60 -2.42
N GLY A 78 7.39 3.06 -3.55
CA GLY A 78 7.21 2.46 -4.87
C GLY A 78 6.62 3.43 -5.91
N ILE A 79 5.80 2.89 -6.82
CA ILE A 79 5.21 3.62 -7.94
C ILE A 79 4.02 4.49 -7.48
N THR A 80 4.17 5.81 -7.52
CA THR A 80 3.13 6.75 -7.03
C THR A 80 1.78 6.61 -7.75
N SER A 81 1.76 6.30 -9.05
CA SER A 81 0.51 6.12 -9.78
C SER A 81 -0.29 4.92 -9.29
N ASP A 82 0.40 3.81 -9.01
CA ASP A 82 -0.22 2.60 -8.44
C ASP A 82 -0.73 2.88 -7.03
N ALA A 83 0.03 3.65 -6.25
CA ALA A 83 -0.34 4.02 -4.89
C ALA A 83 -1.64 4.83 -4.85
N ASN A 84 -1.80 5.80 -5.76
CA ASN A 84 -3.00 6.64 -5.83
C ASN A 84 -4.28 5.80 -6.04
N VAL A 85 -4.20 4.73 -6.84
CA VAL A 85 -5.32 3.81 -7.05
C VAL A 85 -5.66 3.08 -5.74
N LEU A 86 -4.65 2.52 -5.07
CA LEU A 86 -4.84 1.75 -3.84
C LEU A 86 -5.25 2.64 -2.64
N ILE A 87 -4.79 3.88 -2.56
CA ILE A 87 -5.22 4.86 -1.55
C ILE A 87 -6.71 5.17 -1.70
N ASN A 88 -7.18 5.36 -2.92
CA ASN A 88 -8.61 5.60 -3.15
C ASN A 88 -9.44 4.37 -2.77
N GLU A 89 -8.96 3.16 -3.07
CA GLU A 89 -9.66 1.94 -2.65
C GLU A 89 -9.64 1.77 -1.12
N LEU A 90 -8.53 2.06 -0.44
CA LEU A 90 -8.46 2.09 1.03
C LEU A 90 -9.52 3.01 1.65
N ARG A 91 -9.67 4.22 1.10
CA ARG A 91 -10.70 5.17 1.54
C ARG A 91 -12.11 4.61 1.33
N MET A 92 -12.36 3.99 0.18
CA MET A 92 -13.64 3.35 -0.12
C MET A 92 -13.94 2.18 0.82
N ILE A 93 -12.94 1.34 1.13
CA ILE A 93 -13.09 0.20 2.06
C ILE A 93 -13.49 0.71 3.45
N GLY A 94 -12.78 1.72 3.98
CA GLY A 94 -13.08 2.30 5.29
C GLY A 94 -14.49 2.91 5.34
N GLN A 95 -14.85 3.72 4.35
CA GLN A 95 -16.17 4.36 4.30
C GLN A 95 -17.32 3.35 4.11
N ARG A 96 -17.12 2.29 3.33
CA ARG A 96 -18.12 1.21 3.18
C ARG A 96 -18.36 0.48 4.51
N TYR A 97 -17.29 0.23 5.28
CA TYR A 97 -17.43 -0.37 6.61
C TYR A 97 -18.19 0.56 7.54
N LEU A 98 -17.80 1.83 7.61
CA LEU A 98 -18.48 2.84 8.44
C LEU A 98 -19.97 2.96 8.08
N LEU A 99 -20.31 2.99 6.80
CA LEU A 99 -21.70 3.02 6.34
C LEU A 99 -22.50 1.80 6.80
N THR A 100 -21.87 0.61 6.81
CA THR A 100 -22.54 -0.66 7.09
C THR A 100 -22.71 -0.88 8.60
N TYR A 101 -21.66 -0.63 9.38
CA TYR A 101 -21.59 -0.98 10.79
C TYR A 101 -21.75 0.22 11.72
N GLN A 102 -21.76 1.44 11.18
CA GLN A 102 -21.89 2.69 11.94
C GLN A 102 -20.80 2.86 13.01
N GLU A 103 -19.63 2.29 12.76
CA GLU A 103 -18.44 2.40 13.60
C GLU A 103 -17.18 2.45 12.71
N PRO A 104 -16.08 3.07 13.18
CA PRO A 104 -14.82 3.06 12.44
C PRO A 104 -14.30 1.63 12.27
N ALA A 105 -13.77 1.33 11.07
CA ALA A 105 -13.26 0.00 10.79
C ALA A 105 -11.96 -0.27 11.57
N PRO A 106 -11.78 -1.49 12.12
CA PRO A 106 -10.51 -1.92 12.69
C PRO A 106 -9.38 -1.79 11.65
N ILE A 107 -8.18 -1.43 12.11
CA ILE A 107 -7.06 -1.16 11.18
C ILE A 107 -6.68 -2.42 10.40
N GLU A 108 -6.60 -3.56 11.09
CA GLU A 108 -6.30 -4.86 10.49
C GLU A 108 -7.29 -5.24 9.38
N TYR A 109 -8.58 -4.93 9.56
CA TYR A 109 -9.61 -5.21 8.55
C TYR A 109 -9.33 -4.45 7.25
N ILE A 110 -9.04 -3.14 7.35
CA ILE A 110 -8.73 -2.32 6.17
C ILE A 110 -7.48 -2.85 5.46
N VAL A 111 -6.41 -3.14 6.22
CA VAL A 111 -5.14 -3.65 5.67
C VAL A 111 -5.37 -4.98 4.96
N SER A 112 -6.05 -5.93 5.60
CA SER A 112 -6.35 -7.24 5.03
C SER A 112 -7.19 -7.15 3.75
N ARG A 113 -8.19 -6.26 3.70
CA ARG A 113 -8.98 -6.04 2.48
C ARG A 113 -8.14 -5.51 1.32
N LEU A 114 -7.19 -4.61 1.57
CA LEU A 114 -6.29 -4.15 0.51
C LEU A 114 -5.32 -5.25 0.06
N CYS A 115 -4.79 -6.01 1.02
CA CYS A 115 -3.90 -7.15 0.76
C CYS A 115 -4.57 -8.19 -0.15
N ASN A 116 -5.85 -8.51 0.10
CA ASN A 116 -6.63 -9.37 -0.79
C ASN A 116 -6.75 -8.83 -2.23
N ILE A 117 -6.85 -7.51 -2.41
CA ILE A 117 -6.87 -6.89 -3.74
C ILE A 117 -5.51 -7.04 -4.42
N LYS A 118 -4.41 -6.78 -3.70
CA LYS A 118 -3.06 -6.97 -4.25
C LYS A 118 -2.80 -8.43 -4.63
N GLN A 119 -3.16 -9.35 -3.74
CA GLN A 119 -2.99 -10.78 -3.90
C GLN A 119 -3.77 -11.33 -5.11
N ALA A 120 -4.98 -10.81 -5.37
CA ALA A 120 -5.75 -11.19 -6.56
C ALA A 120 -4.96 -10.94 -7.86
N TYR A 121 -4.18 -9.86 -7.94
CA TYR A 121 -3.34 -9.52 -9.10
C TYR A 121 -2.09 -10.41 -9.23
N THR A 122 -1.73 -11.18 -8.19
CA THR A 122 -0.61 -12.13 -8.25
C THR A 122 -1.07 -13.54 -8.61
N GLN A 123 -2.36 -13.85 -8.42
CA GLN A 123 -2.91 -15.18 -8.69
C GLN A 123 -3.68 -15.30 -10.01
N PHE A 124 -4.42 -14.27 -10.42
CA PHE A 124 -5.27 -14.36 -11.62
C PHE A 124 -5.40 -13.04 -12.38
N GLY A 125 -6.03 -13.10 -13.56
CA GLY A 125 -6.27 -11.93 -14.42
C GLY A 125 -5.11 -11.52 -15.33
N GLY A 126 -3.90 -12.10 -15.15
CA GLY A 126 -2.75 -11.88 -16.02
C GLY A 126 -2.27 -10.43 -16.07
N LYS A 127 -2.56 -9.65 -15.03
CA LYS A 127 -2.11 -8.26 -14.89
C LYS A 127 -0.80 -8.23 -14.11
N ARG A 128 -0.01 -7.17 -14.31
CA ARG A 128 1.16 -6.92 -13.44
C ARG A 128 0.68 -6.62 -12.01
N PRO A 129 1.45 -6.97 -10.98
CA PRO A 129 1.17 -6.57 -9.61
C PRO A 129 1.34 -5.05 -9.44
N PHE A 130 0.82 -4.54 -8.32
CA PHE A 130 1.05 -3.16 -7.90
C PHE A 130 2.49 -3.01 -7.39
N GLY A 131 3.24 -2.06 -7.95
CA GLY A 131 4.62 -1.81 -7.55
C GLY A 131 4.73 -0.94 -6.30
N VAL A 132 3.97 -1.25 -5.24
CA VAL A 132 3.84 -0.40 -4.05
C VAL A 132 3.78 -1.19 -2.75
N SER A 133 4.61 -0.76 -1.80
CA SER A 133 4.48 -1.12 -0.39
C SER A 133 3.89 0.03 0.42
N PHE A 134 3.15 -0.32 1.46
CA PHE A 134 2.53 0.63 2.38
C PHE A 134 3.02 0.36 3.80
N LEU A 135 3.23 1.43 4.55
CA LEU A 135 3.23 1.42 6.01
C LEU A 135 1.94 2.06 6.50
N TYR A 136 1.20 1.40 7.38
CA TYR A 136 -0.06 1.88 7.92
C TYR A 136 0.13 2.24 9.37
N MET A 137 -0.24 3.46 9.75
CA MET A 137 -0.35 3.89 11.13
C MET A 137 -1.81 4.16 11.46
N GLY A 138 -2.28 3.62 12.57
CA GLY A 138 -3.65 3.91 12.98
C GLY A 138 -3.90 3.60 14.44
N TRP A 139 -5.09 3.95 14.89
CA TRP A 139 -5.59 3.64 16.21
C TRP A 139 -6.99 3.03 16.10
N ASP A 140 -7.27 2.00 16.87
CA ASP A 140 -8.65 1.55 17.06
C ASP A 140 -8.92 1.17 18.52
N LYS A 141 -10.21 0.99 18.83
CA LYS A 141 -10.68 0.65 20.18
C LYS A 141 -10.29 -0.75 20.65
N HIS A 142 -9.83 -1.62 19.77
CA HIS A 142 -9.56 -3.03 20.08
C HIS A 142 -8.10 -3.25 20.45
N TYR A 143 -7.18 -2.65 19.71
CA TYR A 143 -5.74 -2.88 19.84
C TYR A 143 -4.94 -1.59 20.07
N GLY A 144 -5.61 -0.43 20.12
CA GLY A 144 -4.94 0.85 20.31
C GLY A 144 -4.08 1.22 19.09
N TYR A 145 -2.90 1.80 19.33
CA TYR A 145 -1.97 2.19 18.28
C TYR A 145 -1.38 0.98 17.58
N GLN A 146 -1.42 0.99 16.25
CA GLN A 146 -0.99 -0.12 15.41
C GLN A 146 -0.11 0.37 14.26
N LEU A 147 0.86 -0.47 13.89
CA LEU A 147 1.73 -0.28 12.74
C LEU A 147 1.75 -1.56 11.91
N TYR A 148 1.34 -1.48 10.64
CA TYR A 148 1.37 -2.60 9.70
C TYR A 148 2.21 -2.27 8.47
N GLN A 149 2.70 -3.31 7.80
CA GLN A 149 3.32 -3.21 6.47
C GLN A 149 2.62 -4.17 5.51
N SER A 150 2.42 -3.75 4.26
CA SER A 150 2.03 -4.65 3.16
C SER A 150 2.91 -4.41 1.95
N ASP A 151 3.14 -5.44 1.16
CA ASP A 151 4.03 -5.41 -0.01
C ASP A 151 3.26 -5.80 -1.29
N PRO A 152 3.89 -5.93 -2.48
CA PRO A 152 3.20 -6.31 -3.72
C PRO A 152 2.61 -7.72 -3.75
N SER A 153 3.02 -8.61 -2.85
CA SER A 153 2.58 -10.01 -2.85
C SER A 153 1.14 -10.17 -2.35
N GLY A 154 0.69 -9.24 -1.50
CA GLY A 154 -0.55 -9.32 -0.72
C GLY A 154 -0.27 -8.89 0.70
#